data_AF-A0A7C1K2Y1-F1
#
_entry.id   AF-A0A7C1K2Y1-F1
#
_cell.length_a   1.000
_cell.length_b   1.000
_cell.length_c   1.000
_cell.angle_alpha   90.00
_cell.angle_beta   90.00
_cell.angle_gamma   90.00
#
_symmetry.space_group_name_H-M   'P 1'
#
loop_
_entity.id
_entity.type
_entity.pdbx_description
1 polymer ?
#
loop_
_entity_poly.entity_id
_entity_poly.type
_entity_poly.pdbx_seq_one_letter_code
_entity_poly.pdbx_strand_id
1 'polypeptide(L)'
;KRDMVPVVFLDAPGGDYWKAFMDFVEKYLLRRGMIDPEDLSLLKLTDSVEEAVAEILGFFRVYHSMRYVGQNLVIRLNTPISEQLLCRINEQFADMLLSGRFVLRDALLEEEDEPELAALPRLIFHFHRRNFGRLRQLIDFINAGQQAD
;
A
#
# COMPACT_ATOMS: atom_id res chain seq x y z
N LYS A 1 11.68 -1.01 -12.15
CA LYS A 1 10.64 -0.41 -11.28
C LYS A 1 9.96 -1.57 -10.55
N ARG A 2 9.77 -1.50 -9.23
CA ARG A 2 8.98 -2.52 -8.50
C ARG A 2 7.82 -1.81 -7.85
N ASP A 3 6.64 -2.06 -8.37
CA ASP A 3 5.40 -1.52 -7.83
C ASP A 3 5.02 -2.30 -6.57
N MET A 4 4.23 -1.69 -5.68
CA MET A 4 3.65 -2.42 -4.56
C MET A 4 2.62 -3.39 -5.12
N VAL A 5 2.70 -4.65 -4.70
CA VAL A 5 1.79 -5.73 -5.12
C VAL A 5 1.33 -6.50 -3.88
N PRO A 6 0.12 -7.07 -3.89
CA PRO A 6 -0.33 -7.91 -2.80
C PRO A 6 0.44 -9.24 -2.87
N VAL A 7 1.04 -9.66 -1.76
CA VAL A 7 1.70 -10.97 -1.63
C VAL A 7 0.90 -11.82 -0.67
N VAL A 8 0.42 -12.97 -1.15
CA VAL A 8 -0.34 -13.92 -0.35
C VAL A 8 0.45 -15.20 -0.17
N PHE A 9 0.68 -15.56 1.08
CA PHE A 9 1.16 -16.88 1.48
C PHE A 9 -0.06 -17.74 1.77
N LEU A 10 -0.43 -18.55 0.77
CA LEU A 10 -1.58 -19.45 0.82
C LEU A 10 -1.10 -20.87 1.18
N ASP A 11 -1.54 -21.36 2.33
CA ASP A 11 -1.40 -22.77 2.73
C ASP A 11 -2.60 -23.60 2.26
N ALA A 12 -2.43 -24.93 2.21
CA ALA A 12 -3.58 -25.82 2.17
C ALA A 12 -4.36 -25.72 3.49
N PRO A 13 -5.67 -25.96 3.53
CA PRO A 13 -6.46 -25.89 4.77
C PRO A 13 -5.82 -26.70 5.91
N GLY A 14 -5.52 -26.03 7.03
CA GLY A 14 -4.84 -26.63 8.18
C GLY A 14 -3.33 -26.87 8.03
N GLY A 15 -2.72 -26.41 6.93
CA GLY A 15 -1.27 -26.37 6.74
C GLY A 15 -0.59 -25.36 7.67
N ASP A 16 0.68 -25.58 7.97
CA ASP A 16 1.44 -24.76 8.92
C ASP A 16 2.78 -24.27 8.37
N TYR A 17 3.08 -24.49 7.09
CA TYR A 17 4.37 -24.15 6.52
C TYR A 17 4.62 -22.63 6.54
N TRP A 18 3.69 -21.84 5.99
CA TRP A 18 3.87 -20.39 5.96
C TRP A 18 3.68 -19.77 7.34
N LYS A 19 2.86 -20.39 8.17
CA LYS A 19 2.75 -20.02 9.59
C LYS A 19 4.08 -20.19 10.32
N ALA A 20 4.74 -21.34 10.18
CA ALA A 20 6.06 -21.59 10.79
C ALA A 20 7.14 -20.64 10.24
N PHE A 21 7.07 -20.29 8.95
CA PHE A 21 7.92 -19.25 8.37
C PHE A 21 7.67 -17.88 9.01
N MET A 22 6.41 -17.47 9.19
CA MET A 22 6.07 -16.20 9.83
C MET A 22 6.49 -16.16 11.29
N ASP A 23 6.34 -17.26 12.04
CA ASP A 23 6.85 -17.39 13.41
C ASP A 23 8.37 -17.16 13.45
N PHE A 24 9.12 -17.65 12.45
CA PHE A 24 10.55 -17.37 12.30
C PHE A 24 10.82 -15.89 12.02
N VAL A 25 10.11 -15.28 11.06
CA VAL A 25 10.26 -13.86 10.70
C VAL A 25 10.03 -12.98 11.92
N GLU A 26 8.94 -13.20 12.65
CA GLU A 26 8.63 -12.42 13.85
C GLU A 26 9.68 -12.63 14.95
N LYS A 27 10.05 -13.89 15.22
CA LYS A 27 10.97 -14.23 16.31
C LYS A 27 12.38 -13.73 16.06
N TYR A 28 12.88 -13.80 14.83
CA TYR A 28 14.29 -13.53 14.54
C TYR A 28 14.54 -12.23 13.79
N LEU A 29 13.62 -11.78 12.94
CA LEU A 29 13.78 -10.52 12.21
C LEU A 29 13.15 -9.37 12.99
N LEU A 30 11.86 -9.48 13.32
CA LEU A 30 11.14 -8.39 13.99
C LEU A 30 11.67 -8.14 15.41
N ARG A 31 11.71 -9.17 16.28
CA ARG A 31 12.18 -9.00 17.67
C ARG A 31 13.64 -8.54 17.80
N ARG A 32 14.45 -8.70 16.74
CA ARG A 32 15.83 -8.23 16.70
C ARG A 32 15.98 -6.86 16.03
N GLY A 33 14.89 -6.23 15.62
CA GLY A 33 14.88 -4.92 14.97
C GLY A 33 15.49 -4.94 13.56
N MET A 34 15.41 -6.07 12.86
CA MET A 34 15.88 -6.18 11.47
C MET A 34 14.82 -5.74 10.46
N ILE A 35 13.56 -5.73 10.87
CA ILE A 35 12.40 -5.22 10.14
C ILE A 35 11.52 -4.42 11.11
N ASP A 36 10.70 -3.52 10.58
CA ASP A 36 9.74 -2.77 11.38
C ASP A 36 8.43 -3.57 11.55
N PRO A 37 7.62 -3.33 12.59
CA PRO A 37 6.34 -4.02 12.79
C PRO A 37 5.41 -3.93 11.58
N GLU A 38 5.44 -2.82 10.86
CA GLU A 38 4.60 -2.57 9.70
C GLU A 38 5.04 -3.36 8.46
N ASP A 39 6.26 -3.87 8.42
CA ASP A 39 6.71 -4.75 7.33
C ASP A 39 5.95 -6.07 7.31
N LEU A 40 5.34 -6.48 8.44
CA LEU A 40 4.44 -7.64 8.47
C LEU A 40 3.18 -7.41 7.61
N SER A 41 2.79 -6.16 7.36
CA SER A 41 1.65 -5.84 6.49
C SER A 41 1.95 -6.11 5.00
N LEU A 42 3.23 -6.28 4.61
CA LEU A 42 3.63 -6.51 3.22
C LEU A 42 3.11 -7.84 2.65
N LEU A 43 2.71 -8.77 3.51
CA LEU A 43 2.19 -10.07 3.11
C LEU A 43 0.92 -10.42 3.89
N LYS A 44 0.08 -11.23 3.27
CA LYS A 44 -1.09 -11.85 3.90
C LYS A 44 -0.85 -13.36 4.02
N LEU A 45 -0.98 -13.89 5.24
CA LEU A 45 -1.02 -15.33 5.49
C LEU A 45 -2.48 -15.80 5.55
N THR A 46 -2.82 -16.85 4.83
CA THR A 46 -4.15 -17.49 4.89
C THR A 46 -4.09 -18.94 4.41
N ASP A 47 -5.07 -19.76 4.77
CA ASP A 47 -5.31 -21.10 4.19
C ASP A 47 -6.65 -21.15 3.42
N SER A 48 -7.30 -20.00 3.23
CA SER A 48 -8.54 -19.84 2.46
C SER A 48 -8.26 -19.21 1.09
N VAL A 49 -8.77 -19.86 0.05
CA VAL A 49 -8.74 -19.32 -1.32
C VAL A 49 -9.57 -18.05 -1.42
N GLU A 50 -10.71 -18.00 -0.71
CA GLU A 50 -11.62 -16.86 -0.69
C GLU A 50 -10.94 -15.62 -0.08
N GLU A 51 -10.22 -15.79 1.03
CA GLU A 51 -9.44 -14.71 1.63
C GLU A 51 -8.31 -14.24 0.71
N ALA A 52 -7.60 -15.17 0.05
CA ALA A 52 -6.53 -14.84 -0.89
C ALA A 52 -7.06 -14.01 -2.07
N VAL A 53 -8.22 -14.39 -2.62
CA VAL A 53 -8.89 -13.64 -3.69
C VAL A 53 -9.35 -12.27 -3.19
N ALA A 54 -9.95 -12.20 -2.00
CA ALA A 54 -10.41 -10.95 -1.40
C ALA A 54 -9.26 -9.96 -1.16
N GLU A 55 -8.10 -10.46 -0.71
CA GLU A 55 -6.88 -9.68 -0.54
C GLU A 55 -6.41 -9.06 -1.86
N ILE A 56 -6.33 -9.85 -2.93
CA ILE A 56 -5.87 -9.38 -4.24
C ILE A 56 -6.86 -8.38 -4.85
N LEU A 57 -8.15 -8.71 -4.84
CA LEU A 57 -9.19 -7.83 -5.40
C LEU A 57 -9.35 -6.55 -4.57
N GLY A 58 -9.25 -6.65 -3.24
CA GLY A 58 -9.29 -5.52 -2.33
C GLY A 58 -8.11 -4.57 -2.54
N PHE A 59 -6.91 -5.12 -2.76
CA PHE A 59 -5.70 -4.32 -2.99
C PHE A 59 -5.81 -3.42 -4.23
N PHE A 60 -6.47 -3.88 -5.31
CA PHE A 60 -6.65 -3.09 -6.53
C PHE A 60 -8.00 -2.37 -6.63
N ARG A 61 -8.76 -2.28 -5.53
CA ARG A 61 -10.08 -1.65 -5.54
C ARG A 61 -10.00 -0.16 -5.85
N VAL A 62 -9.20 0.56 -5.09
CA VAL A 62 -8.98 2.00 -5.21
C VAL A 62 -7.55 2.28 -5.67
N TYR A 63 -6.56 1.55 -5.16
CA TYR A 63 -5.19 1.64 -5.66
C TYR A 63 -5.08 1.03 -7.06
N HIS A 64 -4.44 1.74 -7.99
CA HIS A 64 -4.14 1.23 -9.32
C HIS A 64 -2.66 0.89 -9.46
N SER A 65 -1.79 1.89 -9.29
CA SER A 65 -0.35 1.74 -9.45
C SER A 65 0.40 2.89 -8.78
N MET A 66 1.73 2.86 -8.83
CA MET A 66 2.55 3.97 -8.36
C MET A 66 3.73 4.27 -9.27
N ARG A 67 4.27 5.48 -9.18
CA ARG A 67 5.56 5.83 -9.79
C ARG A 67 6.26 6.93 -9.00
N TYR A 68 7.57 6.99 -9.15
CA TYR A 68 8.32 8.15 -8.69
C TYR A 68 8.38 9.20 -9.80
N VAL A 69 8.07 10.45 -9.45
CA VAL A 69 8.31 11.63 -10.28
C VAL A 69 9.21 12.56 -9.48
N GLY A 70 10.49 12.62 -9.88
CA GLY A 70 11.53 13.27 -9.08
C GLY A 70 11.61 12.67 -7.67
N GLN A 71 11.34 13.50 -6.67
CA GLN A 71 11.33 13.11 -5.25
C GLN A 71 9.96 12.63 -4.75
N ASN A 72 8.89 12.85 -5.51
CA ASN A 72 7.54 12.50 -5.10
C ASN A 72 7.22 11.06 -5.47
N LEU A 73 6.50 10.37 -4.58
CA LEU A 73 5.75 9.19 -4.91
C LEU A 73 4.36 9.63 -5.37
N VAL A 74 3.97 9.15 -6.55
CA VAL A 74 2.65 9.36 -7.14
C VAL A 74 1.93 8.01 -7.09
N ILE A 75 0.87 7.94 -6.29
CA ILE A 75 -0.08 6.82 -6.33
C ILE A 75 -1.22 7.20 -7.27
N ARG A 76 -1.49 6.33 -8.24
CA ARG A 76 -2.67 6.43 -9.12
C ARG A 76 -3.81 5.65 -8.50
N LEU A 77 -5.01 6.24 -8.56
CA LEU A 77 -6.22 5.68 -7.98
C LEU A 77 -7.23 5.36 -9.09
N ASN A 78 -7.97 4.27 -8.95
CA ASN A 78 -9.09 3.92 -9.83
C ASN A 78 -10.29 4.86 -9.64
N THR A 79 -10.47 5.37 -8.42
CA THR A 79 -11.55 6.29 -8.05
C THR A 79 -11.01 7.46 -7.23
N PRO A 80 -11.66 8.65 -7.30
CA PRO A 80 -11.30 9.77 -6.43
C PRO A 80 -11.61 9.44 -4.97
N ILE A 81 -10.76 9.89 -4.05
CA ILE A 81 -11.01 9.82 -2.60
C ILE A 81 -11.57 11.14 -2.06
N SER A 82 -12.39 11.06 -1.01
CA SER A 82 -13.01 12.23 -0.39
C SER A 82 -11.99 13.11 0.34
N GLU A 83 -12.32 14.39 0.54
CA GLU A 83 -11.49 15.30 1.34
C GLU A 83 -11.39 14.84 2.80
N GLN A 84 -12.43 14.21 3.33
CA GLN A 84 -12.44 13.63 4.68
C GLN A 84 -11.44 12.48 4.79
N LEU A 85 -11.41 11.57 3.81
CA LEU A 85 -10.42 10.50 3.75
C LEU A 85 -9.00 11.07 3.60
N LEU A 86 -8.80 12.10 2.77
CA LEU A 86 -7.51 12.78 2.63
C LEU A 86 -7.05 13.44 3.95
N CYS A 87 -7.96 14.02 4.73
CA CYS A 87 -7.65 14.58 6.05
C CYS A 87 -7.13 13.47 6.99
N ARG A 88 -7.86 12.35 7.08
CA ARG A 88 -7.44 11.19 7.88
C ARG A 88 -6.10 10.63 7.42
N ILE A 89 -5.84 10.58 6.12
CA ILE A 89 -4.54 10.15 5.57
C ILE A 89 -3.43 11.08 6.07
N ASN A 90 -3.63 12.39 5.99
CA ASN A 90 -2.64 13.37 6.46
C ASN A 90 -2.39 13.31 7.97
N GLU A 91 -3.39 12.94 8.76
CA GLU A 91 -3.22 12.75 10.20
C GLU A 91 -2.50 11.45 10.54
N GLN A 92 -2.90 10.33 9.91
CA GLN A 92 -2.45 9.00 10.30
C GLN A 92 -1.13 8.58 9.69
N PHE A 93 -0.72 9.17 8.56
CA PHE A 93 0.46 8.72 7.79
C PHE A 93 1.52 9.81 7.59
N ALA A 94 1.44 10.91 8.35
CA ALA A 94 2.43 12.00 8.29
C ALA A 94 3.87 11.54 8.60
N ASP A 95 4.03 10.50 9.43
CA ASP A 95 5.31 9.88 9.78
C ASP A 95 6.07 9.33 8.57
N MET A 96 5.38 9.03 7.47
CA MET A 96 5.98 8.51 6.24
C MET A 96 6.58 9.60 5.35
N LEU A 97 6.30 10.87 5.63
CA LEU A 97 6.68 11.99 4.79
C LEU A 97 8.07 12.49 5.14
N LEU A 98 8.91 12.65 4.12
CA LEU A 98 10.15 13.42 4.26
C LEU A 98 9.87 14.91 4.48
N SER A 99 8.79 15.43 3.88
CA SER A 99 8.36 16.82 4.00
C SER A 99 6.95 17.01 3.46
N GLY A 100 6.28 18.08 3.89
CA GLY A 100 5.01 18.50 3.30
C GLY A 100 3.83 17.66 3.80
N ARG A 101 2.90 17.35 2.88
CA ARG A 101 1.64 16.66 3.17
C ARG A 101 1.18 15.85 1.95
N PHE A 102 0.23 14.95 2.15
CA PHE A 102 -0.43 14.27 1.04
C PHE A 102 -1.37 15.23 0.31
N VAL A 103 -1.31 15.25 -1.02
CA VAL A 103 -2.15 16.09 -1.86
C VAL A 103 -2.78 15.32 -3.02
N LEU A 104 -4.02 15.68 -3.36
CA LEU A 104 -4.68 15.21 -4.57
C LEU A 104 -4.37 16.14 -5.74
N ARG A 105 -4.02 15.56 -6.89
CA ARG A 105 -3.68 16.28 -8.13
C ARG A 105 -4.10 15.47 -9.36
N ASP A 106 -4.12 16.15 -10.50
CA ASP A 106 -4.17 15.52 -11.81
C ASP A 106 -2.78 14.95 -12.20
N ALA A 107 -2.70 14.34 -13.37
CA ALA A 107 -1.44 13.82 -13.90
C ALA A 107 -0.35 14.91 -13.96
N LEU A 108 0.86 14.54 -13.53
CA LEU A 108 2.03 15.41 -13.69
C LEU A 108 2.53 15.38 -15.15
N LEU A 109 3.21 16.45 -15.57
CA LEU A 109 3.76 16.57 -16.92
C LEU A 109 4.73 15.44 -17.24
N GLU A 110 5.49 14.98 -16.25
CA GLU A 110 6.43 13.88 -16.34
C GLU A 110 5.75 12.49 -16.46
N GLU A 111 4.42 12.44 -16.55
CA GLU A 111 3.62 11.24 -16.82
C GLU A 111 3.05 11.20 -18.26
N GLU A 112 3.42 12.14 -19.13
CA GLU A 112 2.97 12.21 -20.53
C GLU A 112 3.32 10.95 -21.35
N ASP A 113 4.26 10.12 -20.88
CA ASP A 113 4.63 8.84 -21.46
C ASP A 113 3.59 7.72 -21.25
N GLU A 114 2.58 7.94 -20.39
CA GLU A 114 1.49 7.00 -20.09
C GLU A 114 0.10 7.66 -20.27
N PRO A 115 -0.27 8.10 -21.49
CA PRO A 115 -1.48 8.87 -21.74
C PRO A 115 -2.77 8.13 -21.39
N GLU A 116 -2.79 6.80 -21.47
CA GLU A 116 -3.91 5.96 -21.08
C GLU A 116 -4.22 6.01 -19.59
N LEU A 117 -3.26 6.47 -18.77
CA LEU A 117 -3.40 6.60 -17.33
C LEU A 117 -3.61 8.06 -16.90
N ALA A 118 -3.65 9.03 -17.82
CA ALA A 118 -3.76 10.46 -17.52
C ALA A 118 -5.05 10.85 -16.78
N ALA A 119 -6.15 10.11 -16.99
CA ALA A 119 -7.45 10.39 -16.37
C ALA A 119 -7.58 9.95 -14.89
N LEU A 120 -6.67 9.12 -14.38
CA LEU A 120 -6.75 8.61 -13.00
C LEU A 120 -6.51 9.72 -11.95
N PRO A 121 -7.15 9.71 -10.79
CA PRO A 121 -6.76 10.61 -9.70
C PRO A 121 -5.37 10.27 -9.13
N ARG A 122 -4.59 11.27 -8.71
CA ARG A 122 -3.30 11.05 -8.05
C ARG A 122 -3.32 11.46 -6.59
N LEU A 123 -2.77 10.60 -5.73
CA LEU A 123 -2.29 10.97 -4.41
C LEU A 123 -0.77 11.13 -4.47
N ILE A 124 -0.28 12.36 -4.23
CA ILE A 124 1.13 12.72 -4.38
C ILE A 124 1.71 13.13 -3.03
N PHE A 125 2.91 12.66 -2.73
CA PHE A 125 3.61 12.97 -1.48
C PHE A 125 5.12 12.68 -1.56
N HIS A 126 5.90 13.36 -0.70
CA HIS A 126 7.35 13.14 -0.60
C HIS A 126 7.65 11.98 0.35
N PHE A 127 7.71 10.77 -0.20
CA PHE A 127 7.81 9.53 0.59
C PHE A 127 9.24 9.25 1.10
N HIS A 128 9.35 8.88 2.37
CA HIS A 128 10.56 8.30 2.92
C HIS A 128 10.76 6.86 2.42
N ARG A 129 11.72 6.65 1.51
CA ARG A 129 11.98 5.37 0.78
C ARG A 129 12.48 4.18 1.63
N ARG A 130 12.12 4.15 2.91
CA ARG A 130 12.36 3.05 3.85
C ARG A 130 11.07 2.49 4.44
N ASN A 131 9.98 3.25 4.44
CA ASN A 131 8.76 2.91 5.19
C ASN A 131 7.76 2.11 4.31
N PHE A 132 8.21 1.02 3.69
CA PHE A 132 7.36 0.25 2.74
C PHE A 132 6.21 -0.48 3.42
N GLY A 133 6.39 -0.99 4.65
CA GLY A 133 5.28 -1.52 5.46
C GLY A 133 4.18 -0.49 5.68
N ARG A 134 4.56 0.74 6.07
CA ARG A 134 3.59 1.86 6.20
C ARG A 134 2.94 2.23 4.87
N LEU A 135 3.67 2.18 3.75
CA LEU A 135 3.11 2.40 2.42
C LEU A 135 2.04 1.36 2.09
N ARG A 136 2.27 0.10 2.46
CA ARG A 136 1.26 -0.95 2.30
C ARG A 136 0.02 -0.68 3.17
N GLN A 137 0.20 -0.28 4.42
CA GLN A 137 -0.91 0.11 5.30
C GLN A 137 -1.71 1.30 4.76
N LEU A 138 -1.04 2.30 4.16
CA LEU A 138 -1.71 3.41 3.49
C LEU A 138 -2.59 2.91 2.34
N ILE A 139 -2.08 1.99 1.51
CA ILE A 139 -2.85 1.39 0.41
C ILE A 139 -4.08 0.65 0.95
N ASP A 140 -3.92 -0.12 2.03
CA ASP A 140 -5.04 -0.82 2.68
C ASP A 140 -6.08 0.16 3.21
N PHE A 141 -5.62 1.24 3.84
CA PHE A 141 -6.48 2.30 4.37
C PHE A 141 -7.26 3.03 3.27
N ILE A 142 -6.58 3.38 2.17
CA ILE A 142 -7.22 3.99 0.99
C ILE A 142 -8.27 3.05 0.41
N ASN A 143 -7.92 1.78 0.25
CA ASN A 143 -8.82 0.78 -0.29
C ASN A 143 -10.04 0.63 0.61
N ALA A 144 -9.89 0.53 1.93
CA ALA A 144 -10.98 0.40 2.91
C ALA A 144 -11.87 1.65 3.05
N GLY A 145 -11.27 2.84 3.01
CA GLY A 145 -11.90 4.11 3.39
C GLY A 145 -13.03 4.60 2.48
N GLN A 146 -13.20 4.03 1.28
CA GLN A 146 -14.32 4.37 0.37
C GLN A 146 -15.66 3.75 0.77
N GLN A 147 -15.69 2.77 1.67
CA GLN A 147 -16.94 2.12 2.10
C GLN A 147 -17.60 2.77 3.32
N ALA A 148 -16.93 3.77 3.92
CA ALA A 148 -17.36 4.40 5.18
C ALA A 148 -17.95 5.81 5.00
N ASP A 149 -18.13 6.27 3.75
CA ASP A 149 -18.69 7.58 3.38
C ASP A 149 -20.07 7.41 2.74
#